data_AF-A0A2A9NWN7-F1
#
_entry.id   AF-A0A2A9NWN7-F1
#
_cell.length_a   1.000
_cell.length_b   1.000
_cell.length_c   1.000
_cell.angle_alpha   90.00
_cell.angle_beta   90.00
_cell.angle_gamma   90.00
#
_symmetry.space_group_name_H-M   'P 1'
#
loop_
_entity.id
_entity.type
_entity.pdbx_description
1 polymer ?
#
loop_
_entity_poly.entity_id
_entity_poly.type
_entity_poly.pdbx_seq_one_letter_code
_entity_poly.pdbx_strand_id
1 'polypeptide(L)'
;MFPNNAPGPSSLSPPTSEAELRALRRRAASALWSLVPSAAAGRVYLAARSDADAIDQVDESLLVLGDVYCNKHLLYATLELLFVRLMPELSEKGVAELWEERLA
;
A
#
# COMPACT_ATOMS: atom_id res chain seq x y z
N MET A 1 16.84 -12.70 13.77
CA MET A 1 17.51 -11.90 12.72
C MET A 1 18.00 -12.88 11.66
N PHE A 2 17.67 -12.67 10.39
CA PHE A 2 18.17 -13.55 9.31
C PHE A 2 19.70 -13.44 9.25
N PRO A 3 20.45 -14.54 9.02
CA PRO A 3 21.88 -14.45 8.80
C PRO A 3 22.14 -13.49 7.63
N ASN A 4 22.94 -12.45 7.88
CA ASN A 4 23.29 -11.39 6.93
C ASN A 4 22.12 -10.57 6.34
N ASN A 5 20.95 -10.49 7.01
CA ASN A 5 19.76 -9.82 6.46
C ASN A 5 19.41 -10.27 5.02
N ALA A 6 19.83 -11.47 4.61
CA ALA A 6 19.57 -11.97 3.27
C ALA A 6 18.05 -12.18 3.11
N PRO A 7 17.42 -11.58 2.09
CA PRO A 7 16.01 -11.83 1.81
C PRO A 7 15.81 -13.32 1.56
N GLY A 8 14.82 -13.93 2.22
CA GLY A 8 14.37 -15.27 1.86
C GLY A 8 13.82 -15.30 0.43
N PRO A 9 13.74 -16.48 -0.21
CA PRO A 9 13.10 -16.59 -1.51
C PRO A 9 11.66 -16.07 -1.44
N SER A 10 11.29 -15.20 -2.39
CA SER A 10 9.94 -14.65 -2.46
C SER A 10 8.93 -15.77 -2.65
N SER A 11 7.91 -15.82 -1.79
CA SER A 11 6.73 -16.66 -1.99
C SER A 11 5.71 -16.03 -2.95
N LEU A 12 5.92 -14.78 -3.36
CA LEU A 12 5.02 -14.06 -4.25
C LEU A 12 5.36 -14.39 -5.71
N SER A 13 4.39 -14.95 -6.41
CA SER A 13 4.42 -15.16 -7.86
C SER A 13 3.44 -14.19 -8.52
N PRO A 14 3.79 -13.56 -9.66
CA PRO A 14 2.87 -12.71 -10.38
C PRO A 14 1.68 -13.53 -10.93
N PRO A 15 0.48 -12.94 -11.03
CA PRO A 15 -0.66 -13.61 -11.66
C PRO A 15 -0.34 -14.00 -13.11
N THR A 16 -0.74 -15.20 -13.50
CA THR A 16 -0.53 -15.79 -14.83
C THR A 16 -1.70 -15.55 -15.79
N SER A 17 -2.82 -15.05 -15.27
CA SER A 17 -4.03 -14.77 -16.05
C SER A 17 -4.85 -13.62 -15.48
N GLU A 18 -5.72 -13.05 -16.31
CA GLU A 18 -6.66 -11.99 -15.91
C GLU A 18 -7.62 -12.46 -14.79
N ALA A 19 -8.01 -13.74 -14.82
CA ALA A 19 -8.85 -14.34 -13.80
C ALA A 19 -8.12 -14.43 -12.45
N GLU A 20 -6.84 -14.80 -12.47
CA GLU A 20 -6.01 -14.86 -11.27
C GLU A 20 -5.72 -13.46 -10.71
N LEU A 21 -5.47 -12.47 -11.59
CA LEU A 21 -5.33 -11.07 -11.20
C LEU A 21 -6.61 -10.53 -10.55
N ARG A 22 -7.78 -10.78 -11.18
CA ARG A 22 -9.08 -10.39 -10.61
C ARG A 22 -9.33 -11.06 -9.26
N ALA A 23 -9.02 -12.35 -9.14
CA ALA A 23 -9.17 -13.06 -7.86
C ALA A 23 -8.25 -12.47 -6.77
N LEU A 24 -7.01 -12.13 -7.11
CA LEU A 24 -6.09 -11.46 -6.18
C LEU A 24 -6.62 -10.10 -5.74
N ARG A 25 -7.07 -9.26 -6.68
CA ARG A 25 -7.60 -7.92 -6.43
C ARG A 25 -8.86 -7.97 -5.56
N ARG A 26 -9.79 -8.90 -5.84
CA ARG A 26 -11.00 -9.07 -5.03
C ARG A 26 -10.70 -9.52 -3.60
N ARG A 27 -9.71 -10.41 -3.40
CA ARG A 27 -9.23 -10.77 -2.06
C ARG A 27 -8.65 -9.57 -1.32
N ALA A 28 -7.84 -8.75 -2.00
CA ALA A 28 -7.27 -7.54 -1.43
C ALA A 28 -8.37 -6.53 -1.05
N ALA A 29 -9.35 -6.32 -1.93
CA ALA A 29 -10.51 -5.47 -1.66
C ALA A 29 -11.31 -5.94 -0.44
N SER A 30 -11.55 -7.25 -0.32
CA SER A 30 -12.21 -7.83 0.85
C SER A 30 -11.40 -7.62 2.13
N ALA A 31 -10.07 -7.74 2.08
CA ALA A 31 -9.21 -7.49 3.23
C ALA A 31 -9.23 -6.01 3.64
N LEU A 32 -9.17 -5.09 2.68
CA LEU A 32 -9.28 -3.65 2.94
C LEU A 32 -10.65 -3.29 3.53
N TRP A 33 -11.73 -3.85 2.99
CA TRP A 33 -13.07 -3.66 3.53
C TRP A 33 -13.17 -4.13 4.98
N SER A 34 -12.49 -5.21 5.36
CA SER A 34 -12.48 -5.72 6.74
C SER A 34 -11.77 -4.79 7.74
N LEU A 35 -10.93 -3.87 7.26
CA LEU A 35 -10.28 -2.85 8.09
C LEU A 35 -11.19 -1.64 8.35
N VAL A 36 -12.30 -1.51 7.64
CA VAL A 36 -13.23 -0.39 7.81
C VAL A 36 -13.90 -0.51 9.19
N PRO A 37 -13.71 0.46 10.11
CA PRO A 37 -14.18 0.33 11.49
C PRO A 37 -15.69 0.18 11.64
N SER A 38 -16.46 0.68 10.66
CA SER A 38 -17.91 0.54 10.60
C SER A 38 -18.34 0.26 9.17
N ALA A 39 -18.73 -0.98 8.89
CA ALA A 39 -19.26 -1.38 7.58
C ALA A 39 -20.46 -0.51 7.16
N ALA A 40 -21.30 -0.09 8.11
CA ALA A 40 -22.43 0.80 7.83
C ALA A 40 -21.95 2.18 7.34
N ALA A 41 -20.99 2.81 8.02
CA ALA A 41 -20.44 4.09 7.60
C ALA A 41 -19.68 3.99 6.27
N GLY A 42 -18.91 2.90 6.09
CA GLY A 42 -18.22 2.63 4.83
C GLY A 42 -19.18 2.49 3.65
N ARG A 43 -20.33 1.82 3.85
CA ARG A 43 -21.34 1.67 2.80
C ARG A 43 -21.97 3.01 2.44
N VAL A 44 -22.22 3.87 3.43
CA VAL A 44 -22.70 5.24 3.17
C VAL A 44 -21.66 6.04 2.39
N TYR A 45 -20.39 5.98 2.77
CA TYR A 45 -19.30 6.69 2.10
C TYR A 45 -19.15 6.27 0.63
N LEU A 46 -19.22 4.97 0.35
CA LEU A 46 -19.14 4.41 -1.01
C LEU A 46 -20.48 4.42 -1.75
N ALA A 47 -21.55 4.93 -1.13
CA ALA A 47 -22.92 4.77 -1.63
C ALA A 47 -23.26 3.31 -2.03
N ALA A 48 -22.69 2.33 -1.32
CA ALA A 48 -22.83 0.90 -1.60
C ALA A 48 -24.10 0.34 -0.93
N ARG A 49 -24.81 -0.53 -1.66
CA ARG A 49 -26.06 -1.14 -1.18
C ARG A 49 -25.85 -2.37 -0.31
N SER A 50 -24.67 -2.98 -0.39
CA SER A 50 -24.27 -4.15 0.39
C SER A 50 -22.76 -4.19 0.57
N ASP A 51 -22.27 -5.09 1.41
CA ASP A 51 -20.83 -5.31 1.57
C ASP A 51 -20.20 -5.89 0.29
N ALA A 52 -20.94 -6.73 -0.45
CA ALA A 52 -20.47 -7.23 -1.73
C ALA A 52 -20.29 -6.10 -2.76
N ASP A 53 -21.25 -5.17 -2.82
CA ASP A 53 -21.20 -3.97 -3.66
C ASP A 53 -20.03 -3.05 -3.25
N ALA A 54 -19.81 -2.88 -1.94
CA ALA A 54 -18.66 -2.12 -1.43
C ALA A 54 -17.32 -2.78 -1.81
N ILE A 55 -17.22 -4.10 -1.67
CA ILE A 55 -16.02 -4.86 -2.07
C ILE A 55 -15.78 -4.75 -3.58
N ASP A 56 -16.83 -4.81 -4.40
CA ASP A 56 -16.72 -4.63 -5.86
C ASP A 56 -16.19 -3.23 -6.21
N GLN A 57 -16.70 -2.19 -5.54
CA GLN A 57 -16.19 -0.83 -5.74
C GLN A 57 -14.74 -0.65 -5.28
N VAL A 58 -14.37 -1.25 -4.14
CA VAL A 58 -12.97 -1.24 -3.67
C VAL A 58 -12.08 -1.99 -4.66
N ASP A 59 -12.52 -3.15 -5.16
CA ASP A 59 -11.84 -3.93 -6.20
C ASP A 59 -11.57 -3.05 -7.42
N GLU A 60 -12.59 -2.38 -7.96
CA GLU A 60 -12.46 -1.44 -9.09
C GLU A 60 -11.52 -0.27 -8.81
N SER A 61 -11.53 0.28 -7.59
CA SER A 61 -10.60 1.36 -7.22
C SER A 61 -9.13 0.94 -7.29
N LEU A 62 -8.82 -0.34 -7.05
CA LEU A 62 -7.46 -0.88 -7.11
C LEU A 62 -6.88 -0.91 -8.53
N LEU A 63 -7.71 -0.77 -9.59
CA LEU A 63 -7.21 -0.70 -10.97
C LEU A 63 -6.31 0.51 -11.20
N VAL A 64 -6.43 1.56 -10.38
CA VAL A 64 -5.54 2.73 -10.43
C VAL A 64 -4.06 2.35 -10.27
N LEU A 65 -3.76 1.25 -9.57
CA LEU A 65 -2.40 0.75 -9.37
C LEU A 65 -1.79 0.13 -10.65
N GLY A 66 -2.63 -0.21 -11.63
CA GLY A 66 -2.18 -0.64 -12.96
C GLY A 66 -1.79 0.52 -13.88
N ASP A 67 -2.12 1.76 -13.52
CA ASP A 67 -1.85 2.93 -14.36
C ASP A 67 -0.44 3.49 -14.11
N VAL A 68 0.37 3.53 -15.16
CA VAL A 68 1.76 4.01 -15.11
C VAL A 68 1.86 5.48 -14.69
N TYR A 69 0.90 6.31 -15.10
CA TYR A 69 0.87 7.72 -14.75
C TYR A 69 0.50 7.92 -13.27
N CYS A 70 -0.46 7.15 -12.74
CA CYS A 70 -0.80 7.19 -11.32
C CYS A 70 0.36 6.73 -10.44
N ASN A 71 1.08 5.68 -10.86
CA ASN A 71 2.19 5.11 -10.10
C ASN A 71 3.34 6.10 -9.88
N LYS A 72 3.63 7.00 -10.83
CA LYS A 72 4.67 8.02 -10.61
C LYS A 72 4.27 8.97 -9.47
N HIS A 73 3.00 9.38 -9.43
CA HIS A 73 2.49 10.29 -8.39
C HIS A 73 2.46 9.60 -7.02
N LEU A 74 2.09 8.33 -6.98
CA LEU A 74 2.14 7.53 -5.75
C LEU A 74 3.56 7.44 -5.19
N LEU A 75 4.56 7.19 -6.04
CA LEU A 75 5.96 7.16 -5.63
C LEU A 75 6.42 8.51 -5.08
N TYR A 76 6.17 9.62 -5.79
CA TYR A 76 6.57 10.94 -5.31
C TYR A 76 5.84 11.33 -4.01
N ALA A 77 4.55 11.04 -3.88
CA ALA A 77 3.80 11.30 -2.65
C ALA A 77 4.34 10.47 -1.47
N THR A 78 4.76 9.22 -1.71
CA THR A 78 5.38 8.38 -0.68
C THR A 78 6.74 8.93 -0.25
N LEU A 79 7.58 9.34 -1.20
CA LEU A 79 8.88 9.94 -0.90
C LEU A 79 8.74 11.27 -0.16
N GLU A 80 7.77 12.11 -0.54
CA GLU A 80 7.45 13.35 0.17
C GLU A 80 6.99 13.06 1.60
N LEU A 81 6.06 12.11 1.79
CA LEU A 81 5.59 11.74 3.12
C LEU A 81 6.75 11.27 4.01
N LEU A 82 7.63 10.41 3.50
CA LEU A 82 8.74 9.86 4.28
C LEU A 82 9.82 10.90 4.56
N PHE A 83 10.32 11.59 3.53
CA PHE A 83 11.48 12.48 3.67
C PHE A 83 11.13 13.89 4.16
N VAL A 84 9.94 14.40 3.83
CA VAL A 84 9.57 15.77 4.21
C VAL A 84 8.77 15.78 5.51
N ARG A 85 7.92 14.77 5.74
CA ARG A 85 6.96 14.80 6.85
C ARG A 85 7.30 13.85 8.00
N LEU A 86 7.76 12.63 7.70
CA LEU A 86 8.05 11.64 8.74
C LEU A 86 9.46 11.77 9.31
N MET A 87 10.45 12.05 8.45
CA MET A 87 11.86 12.14 8.81
C MET A 87 12.50 13.39 8.18
N PRO A 88 12.06 14.60 8.56
CA PRO A 88 12.55 15.84 7.96
C PRO A 88 14.06 16.01 8.07
N GLU A 89 14.71 15.40 9.07
CA GLU A 89 16.16 15.47 9.28
C GLU A 89 16.96 14.80 8.16
N LEU A 90 16.35 13.85 7.43
CA LEU A 90 16.96 13.22 6.26
C LEU A 90 17.05 14.16 5.04
N SER A 91 16.40 15.31 5.08
CA SER A 91 16.57 16.34 4.07
C SER A 91 17.84 17.18 4.26
N GLU A 92 18.39 17.16 5.48
CA GLU A 92 19.56 17.96 5.86
C GLU A 92 20.82 17.11 6.05
N LYS A 93 20.67 15.90 6.62
CA LYS A 93 21.79 15.03 7.01
C LYS A 93 21.62 13.62 6.48
N GLY A 94 22.76 12.98 6.19
CA GLY A 94 22.79 11.57 5.79
C GLY A 94 22.42 10.63 6.94
N VAL A 95 21.96 9.42 6.63
CA VAL A 95 21.63 8.39 7.64
C VAL A 95 22.80 8.12 8.59
N ALA A 96 24.04 8.06 8.07
CA ALA A 96 25.24 7.79 8.87
C ALA A 96 25.53 8.90 9.88
N GLU A 97 25.40 10.16 9.46
CA GLU A 97 25.62 11.35 10.30
C GLU A 97 24.59 11.42 11.43
N LEU A 98 23.31 11.17 11.13
CA LEU A 98 22.26 11.07 12.15
C LEU A 98 22.47 9.90 13.11
N TRP A 99 23.16 8.84 12.69
CA TRP A 99 23.47 7.70 13.53
C TRP A 99 24.59 8.01 14.51
N GLU A 100 25.66 8.68 14.05
CA GLU A 100 26.75 9.13 14.92
C GLU A 100 26.26 10.11 15.99
N GLU A 101 25.39 11.07 15.62
CA GLU A 101 24.81 12.03 16.59
C GLU A 101 23.94 11.38 17.67
N ARG A 102 23.32 10.23 17.39
CA ARG A 102 22.41 9.55 18.33
C ARG A 102 23.11 8.49 19.17
N LEU A 103 24.27 8.00 18.72
CA LEU A 103 25.05 6.96 19.39
C LEU A 103 26.25 7.52 20.18
N ALA A 104 26.57 8.80 20.00
CA ALA A 104 27.49 9.57 20.84
C ALA A 104 26.81 10.02 22.15
#